data_AF-X6MF22-F1
#
_entry.id   AF-X6MF22-F1
#
_cell.length_a   1.000
_cell.length_b   1.000
_cell.length_c   1.000
_cell.angle_alpha   90.00
_cell.angle_beta   90.00
_cell.angle_gamma   90.00
#
_symmetry.space_group_name_H-M   'P 1'
#
loop_
_entity.id
_entity.type
_entity.pdbx_description
1 polymer ?
#
loop_
_entity_poly.entity_id
_entity_poly.type
_entity_poly.pdbx_seq_one_letter_code
_entity_poly.pdbx_strand_id
1 'polypeptide(L)'
;MKLCIGHETITVLFEHKKQVFNLPKTLDVTGFYACQYDKGMIDTLASAPQKGDTHLTELDKVCLVRDSLSVAESVLPGATENLLNLIVSFKNEKINPAWDTLLNAAQNIRHIIDKDENISKHFDSVMRNKLLSLFKDLGWEVPKDEDADIESLLRPLALSSIAKYGY
;
A
#
# COMPACT_ATOMS: atom_id res chain seq x y z
N MET A 1 -12.21 11.62 17.38
CA MET A 1 -11.39 12.05 16.23
C MET A 1 -11.77 13.50 15.91
N LYS A 2 -10.82 14.38 15.57
CA LYS A 2 -11.11 15.75 15.12
C LYS A 2 -10.92 15.81 13.61
N LEU A 3 -11.99 16.13 12.89
CA LEU A 3 -11.95 16.39 11.45
C LEU A 3 -11.96 17.91 11.27
N CYS A 4 -10.95 18.43 10.59
CA CYS A 4 -10.91 19.83 10.18
C CYS A 4 -11.35 19.92 8.73
N ILE A 5 -12.42 20.67 8.47
CA ILE A 5 -12.86 21.04 7.12
C ILE A 5 -12.85 22.57 7.09
N GLY A 6 -11.89 23.15 6.35
CA GLY A 6 -11.67 24.59 6.35
C GLY A 6 -11.25 25.12 7.72
N HIS A 7 -11.91 26.18 8.20
CA HIS A 7 -11.63 26.79 9.52
C HIS A 7 -12.50 26.21 10.65
N GLU A 8 -13.34 25.23 10.35
CA GLU A 8 -14.23 24.62 11.34
C GLU A 8 -13.68 23.27 11.81
N THR A 9 -13.66 23.10 13.14
CA THR A 9 -13.25 21.85 13.78
C THR A 9 -14.48 21.10 14.25
N ILE A 10 -14.79 19.98 13.60
CA ILE A 10 -15.87 19.09 14.02
C ILE A 10 -15.24 18.03 14.95
N THR A 11 -15.72 17.99 16.20
CA THR A 11 -15.28 16.99 17.18
C THR A 11 -16.28 15.84 17.21
N VAL A 12 -15.88 14.69 16.69
CA VAL A 12 -16.68 13.46 16.76
C VAL A 12 -16.28 12.69 18.02
N LEU A 13 -17.21 12.62 18.98
CA LEU A 13 -17.13 11.83 20.21
C LEU A 13 -17.59 10.41 19.92
N PHE A 14 -16.70 9.43 20.08
CA PHE A 14 -17.07 8.01 20.10
C PHE A 14 -17.16 7.55 21.56
N GLU A 15 -18.32 7.05 21.97
CA GLU A 15 -18.50 6.44 23.29
C GLU A 15 -17.64 5.18 23.42
N HIS A 16 -16.89 5.09 24.52
CA HIS A 16 -16.09 3.92 24.90
C HIS A 16 -17.01 2.72 25.21
N LYS A 17 -17.40 1.97 24.18
CA LYS A 17 -17.79 0.56 24.34
C LYS A 17 -16.71 -0.29 23.72
N LYS A 18 -16.29 -1.33 24.45
CA LYS A 18 -15.31 -2.33 24.03
C LYS A 18 -15.90 -3.08 22.83
N GLN A 19 -15.73 -2.52 21.64
CA GLN A 19 -16.17 -3.15 20.40
C GLN A 19 -15.15 -4.23 20.05
N VAL A 20 -15.62 -5.46 19.96
CA VAL A 20 -14.96 -6.46 19.14
C VAL A 20 -14.89 -5.84 17.76
N PHE A 21 -13.70 -5.42 17.34
CA PHE A 21 -13.47 -4.79 16.05
C PHE A 21 -13.63 -5.87 14.99
N ASN A 22 -14.87 -6.09 14.56
CA ASN A 22 -15.09 -6.67 13.24
C ASN A 22 -14.53 -5.63 12.27
N LEU A 23 -13.50 -6.01 11.50
CA LEU A 23 -13.03 -5.21 10.38
C LEU A 23 -14.27 -4.78 9.58
N PRO A 24 -14.45 -3.48 9.26
CA PRO A 24 -15.55 -3.07 8.43
C PRO A 24 -15.51 -3.88 7.14
N LYS A 25 -16.69 -4.32 6.69
CA LYS A 25 -16.85 -5.29 5.58
C LYS A 25 -16.24 -4.81 4.26
N THR A 26 -15.95 -3.50 4.17
CA THR A 26 -15.19 -2.76 3.16
C THR A 26 -14.74 -1.44 3.84
N LEU A 27 -13.59 -0.88 3.50
CA LEU A 27 -13.30 0.52 3.81
C LEU A 27 -14.34 1.34 3.04
N ASP A 28 -15.11 2.22 3.69
CA ASP A 28 -16.13 3.03 3.00
C ASP A 28 -15.46 4.14 2.17
N VAL A 29 -15.02 3.74 0.99
CA VAL A 29 -14.20 4.47 0.01
C VAL A 29 -14.99 5.46 -0.85
N THR A 30 -16.25 5.71 -0.51
CA THR A 30 -17.11 6.69 -1.21
C THR A 30 -16.82 8.14 -0.82
N GLY A 31 -16.09 8.36 0.28
CA GLY A 31 -15.75 9.69 0.77
C GLY A 31 -14.46 10.28 0.20
N PHE A 32 -14.42 11.60 0.07
CA PHE A 32 -13.23 12.37 -0.34
C PHE A 32 -12.39 12.78 0.88
N TYR A 33 -11.79 11.80 1.56
CA TYR A 33 -10.90 12.00 2.70
C TYR A 33 -9.87 10.86 2.78
N ALA A 34 -8.77 11.11 3.50
CA ALA A 34 -7.78 10.09 3.84
C ALA A 34 -7.96 9.60 5.28
N CYS A 35 -7.87 8.30 5.50
CA CYS A 35 -7.96 7.68 6.82
C CYS A 35 -6.58 7.49 7.45
N GLN A 36 -6.40 7.99 8.68
CA GLN A 36 -5.29 7.58 9.53
C GLN A 36 -5.73 6.40 10.40
N TYR A 37 -5.02 5.28 10.28
CA TYR A 37 -5.19 4.11 11.15
C TYR A 37 -4.17 4.16 12.29
N ASP A 38 -4.57 3.69 13.48
CA ASP A 38 -3.61 3.45 14.55
C ASP A 38 -2.69 2.26 14.21
N LYS A 39 -1.58 2.12 14.94
CA LYS A 39 -0.56 1.10 14.67
C LYS A 39 -1.12 -0.33 14.70
N GLY A 40 -2.02 -0.64 15.64
CA GLY A 40 -2.60 -1.99 15.74
C GLY A 40 -3.51 -2.31 14.55
N MET A 41 -4.27 -1.32 14.10
CA MET A 41 -5.14 -1.45 12.93
C MET A 41 -4.34 -1.61 11.63
N ILE A 42 -3.32 -0.77 11.41
CA ILE A 42 -2.53 -0.86 10.18
C ILE A 42 -1.75 -2.17 10.11
N ASP A 43 -1.22 -2.67 11.22
CA ASP A 43 -0.54 -3.99 11.26
C ASP A 43 -1.53 -5.14 10.95
N THR A 44 -2.77 -5.02 11.43
CA THR A 44 -3.84 -5.99 11.11
C THR A 44 -4.18 -5.96 9.63
N LEU A 45 -4.40 -4.77 9.06
CA LEU A 45 -4.73 -4.59 7.65
C LEU A 45 -3.57 -4.98 6.73
N ALA A 46 -2.33 -4.67 7.12
CA ALA A 46 -1.12 -4.98 6.38
C ALA A 46 -0.83 -6.51 6.36
N SER A 47 -1.25 -7.23 7.41
CA SER A 47 -1.10 -8.69 7.50
C SER A 47 -2.29 -9.48 6.95
N ALA A 48 -3.45 -8.85 6.76
CA ALA A 48 -4.65 -9.51 6.23
C ALA A 48 -4.44 -10.11 4.81
N PRO A 49 -3.84 -9.40 3.82
CA PRO A 49 -3.52 -9.98 2.52
C PRO A 49 -2.61 -11.20 2.60
N GLN A 50 -1.66 -11.21 3.55
CA GLN A 50 -0.73 -12.33 3.73
C GLN A 50 -1.42 -13.59 4.28
N LYS A 51 -2.51 -13.42 5.02
CA LYS A 51 -3.28 -14.52 5.65
C LYS A 51 -4.32 -15.12 4.71
N GLY A 52 -4.35 -14.68 3.44
CA GLY A 52 -5.38 -15.08 2.48
C GLY A 52 -6.76 -14.51 2.82
N ASP A 53 -6.79 -13.41 3.57
CA ASP A 53 -8.04 -12.78 3.96
C ASP A 53 -8.71 -12.12 2.73
N THR A 54 -9.88 -12.64 2.38
CA THR A 54 -10.70 -12.17 1.26
C THR A 54 -11.58 -10.98 1.62
N HIS A 55 -11.52 -10.50 2.87
CA HIS A 55 -12.38 -9.41 3.33
C HIS A 55 -11.94 -8.01 2.84
N LEU A 56 -10.69 -7.84 2.39
CA LEU A 56 -10.26 -6.61 1.75
C LEU A 56 -10.48 -6.70 0.24
N THR A 57 -11.37 -5.84 -0.25
CA THR A 57 -11.58 -5.67 -1.70
C THR A 57 -10.35 -5.06 -2.36
N GLU A 58 -10.28 -5.14 -3.70
CA GLU A 58 -9.22 -4.48 -4.46
C GLU A 58 -9.12 -2.99 -4.16
N LEU A 59 -10.29 -2.34 -4.08
CA LEU A 59 -10.41 -0.92 -3.79
C LEU A 59 -9.94 -0.58 -2.37
N ASP A 60 -10.22 -1.43 -1.39
CA ASP A 60 -9.74 -1.25 -0.02
C ASP A 60 -8.21 -1.21 0.03
N LYS A 61 -7.55 -2.09 -0.74
CA LYS A 61 -6.07 -2.15 -0.79
C LYS A 61 -5.49 -0.90 -1.43
N VAL A 62 -6.09 -0.43 -2.53
CA VAL A 62 -5.70 0.82 -3.20
C VAL A 62 -5.85 2.00 -2.23
N CYS A 63 -7.00 2.13 -1.56
CA CYS A 63 -7.25 3.22 -0.63
C CYS A 63 -6.36 3.15 0.60
N LEU A 64 -6.04 1.97 1.11
CA LEU A 64 -5.12 1.81 2.24
C LEU A 64 -3.73 2.38 1.91
N VAL A 65 -3.20 2.10 0.72
CA VAL A 65 -1.91 2.64 0.27
C VAL A 65 -1.99 4.14 0.03
N ARG A 66 -3.02 4.60 -0.69
CA ARG A 66 -3.25 6.03 -0.97
C ARG A 66 -3.31 6.85 0.32
N ASP A 67 -4.13 6.42 1.28
CA ASP A 67 -4.33 7.14 2.53
C ASP A 67 -3.06 7.13 3.37
N SER A 68 -2.36 5.99 3.42
CA SER A 68 -1.06 5.90 4.11
C SER A 68 -0.02 6.86 3.53
N LEU A 69 -0.01 7.03 2.21
CA LEU A 69 0.85 8.02 1.54
C LEU A 69 0.47 9.46 1.92
N SER A 70 -0.80 9.84 1.79
CA SER A 70 -1.26 11.18 2.15
C SER A 70 -1.01 11.52 3.62
N VAL A 71 -1.18 10.55 4.51
CA VAL A 71 -0.90 10.70 5.95
C VAL A 71 0.61 10.83 6.20
N ALA A 72 1.46 10.10 5.48
CA ALA A 72 2.92 10.23 5.56
C ALA A 72 3.41 11.62 5.08
N GLU A 73 2.78 12.17 4.04
CA GLU A 73 3.06 13.52 3.53
C GLU A 73 2.60 14.63 4.50
N SER A 74 1.65 14.33 5.38
CA SER A 74 1.08 15.27 6.37
C SER A 74 1.93 15.48 7.63
N VAL A 75 3.16 14.93 7.67
CA VAL A 75 4.14 15.10 8.77
C VAL A 75 3.61 14.62 10.13
N LEU A 76 2.73 13.61 10.13
CA LEU A 76 2.26 12.99 11.37
C LEU A 76 3.32 12.01 11.92
N PRO A 77 3.57 12.01 13.24
CA PRO A 77 4.54 11.09 13.84
C PRO A 77 4.23 9.61 13.52
N GLY A 78 5.24 8.87 13.08
CA GLY A 78 5.14 7.44 12.75
C GLY A 78 4.48 7.11 11.41
N ALA A 79 3.94 8.10 10.68
CA ALA A 79 3.22 7.86 9.44
C ALA A 79 4.12 7.30 8.32
N THR A 80 5.34 7.82 8.18
CA THR A 80 6.32 7.30 7.20
C THR A 80 6.72 5.86 7.51
N GLU A 81 6.93 5.52 8.79
CA GLU A 81 7.24 4.15 9.21
C GLU A 81 6.08 3.21 8.86
N ASN A 82 4.85 3.64 9.11
CA ASN A 82 3.65 2.87 8.78
C ASN A 82 3.52 2.63 7.27
N LEU A 83 3.77 3.65 6.44
CA LEU A 83 3.78 3.49 4.98
C LEU A 83 4.85 2.51 4.52
N LEU A 84 6.07 2.60 5.06
CA LEU A 84 7.15 1.66 4.76
C LEU A 84 6.79 0.23 5.18
N ASN A 85 6.21 0.06 6.37
CA ASN A 85 5.73 -1.24 6.86
C ASN A 85 4.64 -1.82 5.96
N LEU A 86 3.74 -0.98 5.46
CA LEU A 86 2.72 -1.39 4.50
C LEU A 86 3.35 -1.83 3.17
N ILE A 87 4.29 -1.05 2.61
CA ILE A 87 5.00 -1.41 1.37
C ILE A 87 5.66 -2.79 1.49
N VAL A 88 6.31 -3.08 2.62
CA VAL A 88 6.96 -4.39 2.82
C VAL A 88 5.97 -5.51 3.15
N SER A 89 4.75 -5.21 3.57
CA SER A 89 3.75 -6.23 3.91
C SER A 89 3.04 -6.79 2.68
N PHE A 90 2.98 -6.05 1.57
CA PHE A 90 2.40 -6.53 0.32
C PHE A 90 3.20 -7.73 -0.20
N LYS A 91 2.57 -8.91 -0.14
CA LYS A 91 3.13 -10.19 -0.60
C LYS A 91 2.02 -10.97 -1.27
N ASN A 92 2.36 -11.69 -2.35
CA ASN A 92 1.42 -12.51 -3.13
C ASN A 92 0.23 -11.72 -3.71
N GLU A 93 0.35 -10.39 -3.81
CA GLU A 93 -0.67 -9.56 -4.43
C GLU A 93 -0.63 -9.74 -5.96
N LYS A 94 -1.80 -9.88 -6.58
CA LYS A 94 -1.96 -10.01 -8.04
C LYS A 94 -2.88 -8.94 -8.63
N ILE A 95 -3.42 -8.06 -7.80
CA ILE A 95 -4.27 -6.97 -8.23
C ILE A 95 -3.38 -5.83 -8.74
N ASN A 96 -3.46 -5.55 -10.04
CA ASN A 96 -2.65 -4.52 -10.68
C ASN A 96 -2.84 -3.12 -10.06
N PRO A 97 -4.06 -2.60 -9.84
CA PRO A 97 -4.24 -1.28 -9.23
C PRO A 97 -3.57 -1.11 -7.86
N ALA A 98 -3.52 -2.18 -7.07
CA ALA A 98 -2.89 -2.16 -5.75
C ALA A 98 -1.36 -2.06 -5.87
N TRP A 99 -0.76 -2.81 -6.80
CA TRP A 99 0.66 -2.70 -7.12
C TRP A 99 1.04 -1.35 -7.71
N ASP A 100 0.24 -0.81 -8.64
CA ASP A 100 0.50 0.49 -9.25
C ASP A 100 0.52 1.60 -8.19
N THR A 101 -0.49 1.62 -7.31
CA THR A 101 -0.57 2.59 -6.22
C THR A 101 0.62 2.45 -5.25
N LEU A 102 1.01 1.21 -4.92
CA LEU A 102 2.15 0.93 -4.04
C LEU A 102 3.48 1.37 -4.66
N LEU A 103 3.68 1.08 -5.95
CA LEU A 103 4.90 1.44 -6.67
C LEU A 103 5.01 2.96 -6.87
N ASN A 104 3.88 3.65 -7.06
CA ASN A 104 3.82 5.11 -7.07
C ASN A 104 4.21 5.69 -5.70
N ALA A 105 3.67 5.16 -4.60
CA ALA A 105 4.07 5.57 -3.26
C ALA A 105 5.56 5.32 -2.98
N ALA A 106 6.07 4.15 -3.38
CA ALA A 106 7.49 3.82 -3.28
C ALA A 106 8.37 4.76 -4.11
N GLN A 107 7.90 5.16 -5.30
CA GLN A 107 8.62 6.10 -6.15
C GLN A 107 8.70 7.50 -5.54
N ASN A 108 7.63 7.97 -4.90
CA ASN A 108 7.65 9.24 -4.18
C ASN A 108 8.71 9.23 -3.08
N ILE A 109 8.77 8.15 -2.29
CA ILE A 109 9.82 7.97 -1.28
C ILE A 109 11.19 7.95 -1.94
N ARG A 110 11.36 7.18 -3.02
CA ARG A 110 12.65 7.05 -3.72
C ARG A 110 13.17 8.39 -4.20
N HIS A 111 12.29 9.26 -4.73
CA HIS A 111 12.68 10.57 -5.20
C HIS A 111 13.15 11.50 -4.06
N ILE A 112 12.61 11.35 -2.86
CA ILE A 112 13.03 12.13 -1.69
C ILE A 112 14.44 11.72 -1.23
N ILE A 113 14.77 10.42 -1.31
CA ILE A 113 16.02 9.85 -0.81
C ILE A 113 17.12 9.72 -1.89
N ASP A 114 16.87 10.21 -3.12
CA ASP A 114 17.73 9.95 -4.29
C ASP A 114 19.16 10.51 -4.15
N LYS A 115 19.33 11.59 -3.39
CA LYS A 115 20.64 12.20 -3.11
C LYS A 115 21.46 11.49 -2.04
N ASP A 116 20.85 10.60 -1.26
CA ASP A 116 21.57 9.75 -0.30
C ASP A 116 21.77 8.37 -0.93
N GLU A 117 22.97 8.15 -1.47
CA GLU A 117 23.30 6.89 -2.14
C GLU A 117 23.14 5.67 -1.22
N ASN A 118 23.45 5.80 0.07
CA ASN A 118 23.41 4.67 0.99
C ASN A 118 21.96 4.29 1.28
N ILE A 119 21.11 5.27 1.56
CA ILE A 119 19.68 5.04 1.83
C ILE A 119 18.98 4.57 0.55
N SER A 120 19.26 5.20 -0.59
CA SER A 120 18.71 4.79 -1.89
C SER A 120 19.05 3.35 -2.24
N LYS A 121 20.32 2.93 -2.09
CA LYS A 121 20.73 1.53 -2.37
C LYS A 121 20.03 0.52 -1.45
N HIS A 122 19.83 0.87 -0.17
CA HIS A 122 19.09 0.02 0.76
C HIS A 122 17.61 -0.07 0.37
N PHE A 123 16.99 1.05 0.04
CA PHE A 123 15.60 1.10 -0.40
C PHE A 123 15.39 0.24 -1.66
N ASP A 124 16.29 0.37 -2.64
CA ASP A 124 16.24 -0.40 -3.88
C ASP A 124 16.36 -1.90 -3.63
N SER A 125 17.26 -2.29 -2.73
CA SER A 125 17.40 -3.69 -2.33
C SER A 125 16.10 -4.23 -1.71
N VAL A 126 15.42 -3.44 -0.86
CA VAL A 126 14.14 -3.83 -0.27
C VAL A 126 13.07 -3.99 -1.36
N MET A 127 12.92 -2.99 -2.24
CA MET A 127 11.92 -3.04 -3.32
C MET A 127 12.18 -4.16 -4.32
N ARG A 128 13.45 -4.37 -4.72
CA ARG A 128 13.85 -5.48 -5.57
C ARG A 128 13.50 -6.83 -4.95
N ASN A 129 13.78 -7.03 -3.66
CA ASN A 129 13.45 -8.27 -2.98
C ASN A 129 11.94 -8.54 -2.95
N LYS A 130 11.11 -7.49 -2.88
CA LYS A 130 9.65 -7.62 -2.95
C LYS A 130 9.16 -7.96 -4.35
N LEU A 131 9.63 -7.21 -5.34
CA LEU A 131 9.27 -7.41 -6.75
C LEU A 131 9.78 -8.74 -7.30
N LEU A 132 10.89 -9.29 -6.77
CA LEU A 132 11.44 -10.56 -7.20
C LEU A 132 10.47 -11.72 -6.99
N SER A 133 9.64 -11.70 -5.95
CA SER A 133 8.60 -12.71 -5.75
C SER A 133 7.55 -12.63 -6.87
N LEU A 134 7.04 -11.42 -7.13
CA LEU A 134 6.05 -11.19 -8.17
C LEU A 134 6.61 -11.55 -9.55
N PHE A 135 7.83 -11.13 -9.86
CA PHE A 135 8.49 -11.44 -11.12
C PHE A 135 8.71 -12.95 -11.31
N LYS A 136 9.11 -13.68 -10.27
CA LYS A 136 9.26 -15.14 -10.37
C LYS A 136 7.93 -15.85 -10.60
N ASP A 137 6.85 -15.34 -10.02
CA ASP A 137 5.52 -15.91 -10.16
C ASP A 137 4.94 -15.66 -11.57
N LEU A 138 5.20 -14.48 -12.14
CA LEU A 138 4.73 -14.12 -13.48
C LEU A 138 5.66 -14.68 -14.57
N GLY A 139 6.97 -14.46 -14.44
CA GLY A 139 7.97 -14.80 -15.44
C GLY A 139 8.06 -13.78 -16.59
N TRP A 140 8.80 -14.15 -17.64
CA TRP A 140 8.89 -13.36 -18.87
C TRP A 140 7.86 -13.77 -19.91
N GLU A 141 7.57 -15.06 -19.99
CA GLU A 141 6.64 -15.63 -20.97
C GLU A 141 5.20 -15.52 -20.49
N VAL A 142 4.30 -15.22 -21.42
CA VAL A 142 2.85 -15.17 -21.18
C VAL A 142 2.28 -16.59 -21.39
N PRO A 143 1.66 -17.19 -20.36
CA PRO A 143 0.93 -18.45 -20.52
C PRO A 143 -0.27 -18.28 -21.46
N LYS A 144 -0.62 -19.34 -22.21
CA LYS A 144 -1.71 -19.28 -23.21
C LYS A 144 -3.10 -18.95 -22.64
N ASP A 145 -3.32 -19.23 -21.36
CA ASP A 145 -4.60 -19.05 -20.66
C ASP A 145 -4.46 -18.07 -19.48
N GLU A 146 -3.52 -17.12 -19.57
CA GLU A 146 -3.36 -16.08 -18.54
C GLU A 146 -4.52 -15.07 -18.57
N ASP A 147 -4.86 -14.56 -17.38
CA ASP A 147 -5.83 -13.48 -17.24
C ASP A 147 -5.35 -12.21 -17.96
N ALA A 148 -6.24 -11.56 -18.70
CA ALA A 148 -5.89 -10.41 -19.54
C ALA A 148 -5.32 -9.23 -18.76
N ASP A 149 -5.75 -8.99 -17.52
CA ASP A 149 -5.23 -7.91 -16.69
C ASP A 149 -3.83 -8.25 -16.16
N ILE A 150 -3.57 -9.53 -15.89
CA ILE A 150 -2.23 -10.00 -15.53
C ILE A 150 -1.27 -9.83 -16.70
N GLU A 151 -1.67 -10.29 -17.90
CA GLU A 151 -0.86 -10.22 -19.11
C GLU A 151 -0.55 -8.76 -19.50
N SER A 152 -1.59 -7.93 -19.57
CA SER A 152 -1.49 -6.59 -20.18
C SER A 152 -1.09 -5.48 -19.21
N LEU A 153 -1.30 -5.65 -17.90
CA LEU A 153 -1.04 -4.60 -16.91
C LEU A 153 0.00 -5.03 -15.87
N LEU A 154 -0.28 -6.10 -15.11
CA LEU A 154 0.54 -6.47 -13.96
C LEU A 154 1.94 -6.91 -14.37
N ARG A 155 2.06 -7.75 -15.40
CA ARG A 155 3.35 -8.26 -15.89
C ARG A 155 4.25 -7.14 -16.42
N PRO A 156 3.80 -6.25 -17.33
CA PRO A 156 4.59 -5.07 -17.72
C PRO A 156 5.00 -4.19 -16.54
N LEU A 157 4.09 -3.97 -15.57
CA LEU A 157 4.38 -3.20 -14.35
C LEU A 157 5.48 -3.86 -13.51
N ALA A 158 5.38 -5.18 -13.29
CA ALA A 158 6.37 -5.94 -12.52
C ALA A 158 7.75 -5.94 -13.21
N LEU A 159 7.79 -6.16 -14.53
CA LEU A 159 9.02 -6.20 -15.32
C LEU A 159 9.72 -4.84 -15.36
N SER A 160 8.98 -3.77 -15.63
CA SER A 160 9.54 -2.42 -15.65
C SER A 160 10.03 -1.99 -14.26
N SER A 161 9.29 -2.34 -13.22
CA SER A 161 9.65 -2.01 -11.84
C SER A 161 10.86 -2.78 -11.36
N ILE A 162 10.97 -4.08 -11.64
CA ILE A 162 12.12 -4.86 -11.16
C ILE A 162 13.42 -4.41 -11.84
N ALA A 163 13.37 -4.05 -13.12
CA ALA A 163 14.50 -3.47 -13.84
C ALA A 163 14.92 -2.11 -13.22
N LYS A 164 13.95 -1.26 -12.86
CA LYS A 164 14.21 0.03 -12.20
C LYS A 164 14.95 -0.09 -10.87
N TYR A 165 14.67 -1.14 -10.10
CA TYR A 165 15.35 -1.41 -8.82
C TYR A 165 16.61 -2.29 -8.96
N GLY A 166 17.08 -2.51 -10.19
CA GLY A 166 18.38 -3.13 -10.49
C GLY A 166 18.40 -4.64 -10.30
N TYR A 167 17.46 -5.35 -10.93
CA TYR A 167 17.55 -6.80 -11.21
C TYR A 167 17.98 -7.03 -12.65
#